data_AF-A0AAE7RCV7-F1
#
_entry.id   AF-A0AAE7RCV7-F1
#
_cell.length_a   1.000
_cell.length_b   1.000
_cell.length_c   1.000
_cell.angle_alpha   90.00
_cell.angle_beta   90.00
_cell.angle_gamma   90.00
#
_symmetry.space_group_name_H-M   'P 1'
#
loop_
_entity.id
_entity.type
_entity.pdbx_description
1 polymer ?
#
loop_
_entity_poly.entity_id
_entity_poly.type
_entity_poly.pdbx_seq_one_letter_code
_entity_poly.pdbx_strand_id
1 'polypeptide(L)'
;MTESEHPIFNRILISRIDVFRQEFQRLSREIFRTSDGKLFHAAEFGSYREEITRDFIRMFVPARLEISDGFILNRNNEISTQSDIIIFDPTKSPLIQSQNRLRFFFNDSVCGIGEVKSVLSRKGLEDCLLKLARQKETRGHPHNAGSLYEEEAQAFTFVICERLDVKGDLNEAIEEVYAKGAVPSRMRHNVILSIEDGIAIYSIQGDLPVAFPDRNARANEFLWGSPATHPEPQNVDNDEGTRPERPKVLGSTVDHIGLFCSLVFEAMKQSRSFDYRFADYLGEADLNWSLGRSLTINEPEDGLSEEQVPYSEALSRRSTLDRIRAMLPW
;
A
#
# COMPACT_ATOMS: atom_id res chain seq x y z
N MET A 1 -1.18 20.20 -32.23
CA MET A 1 -2.26 19.21 -32.14
C MET A 1 -1.74 17.90 -32.68
N THR A 2 -1.23 17.04 -31.81
CA THR A 2 -0.96 15.63 -32.15
C THR A 2 -2.22 14.85 -31.82
N GLU A 3 -2.93 14.40 -32.84
CA GLU A 3 -3.96 13.35 -32.70
C GLU A 3 -3.32 12.18 -31.94
N SER A 4 -3.87 11.83 -30.78
CA SER A 4 -3.28 10.78 -29.94
C SER A 4 -3.33 9.44 -30.69
N GLU A 5 -2.18 8.76 -30.83
CA GLU A 5 -1.97 7.53 -31.62
C GLU A 5 -2.84 6.32 -31.19
N HIS A 6 -3.60 6.43 -30.10
CA HIS A 6 -4.48 5.37 -29.59
C HIS A 6 -5.88 5.87 -29.20
N PRO A 7 -6.74 6.25 -30.17
CA PRO A 7 -8.03 6.90 -29.89
C PRO A 7 -9.00 6.00 -29.12
N ILE A 8 -8.96 4.67 -29.30
CA ILE A 8 -9.89 3.75 -28.63
C ILE A 8 -9.53 3.59 -27.16
N PHE A 9 -8.27 3.26 -26.85
CA PHE A 9 -7.81 3.12 -25.46
C PHE A 9 -8.00 4.42 -24.69
N ASN A 10 -7.61 5.55 -25.28
CA ASN A 10 -7.78 6.87 -24.64
C ASN A 10 -9.25 7.17 -24.36
N ARG A 11 -10.18 6.86 -25.28
CA ARG A 11 -11.63 7.03 -25.02
C ARG A 11 -12.13 6.14 -23.89
N ILE A 12 -11.70 4.89 -23.82
CA ILE A 12 -12.08 3.97 -22.74
C ILE A 12 -11.52 4.50 -21.41
N LEU A 13 -10.24 4.88 -21.38
CA LEU A 13 -9.59 5.42 -20.18
C LEU A 13 -10.30 6.68 -19.68
N ILE A 14 -10.51 7.67 -20.56
CA ILE A 14 -11.21 8.91 -20.21
C ILE A 14 -12.62 8.60 -19.68
N SER A 15 -13.37 7.72 -20.35
CA SER A 15 -14.70 7.33 -19.88
C SER A 15 -14.67 6.68 -18.50
N ARG A 16 -13.68 5.83 -18.20
CA ARG A 16 -13.54 5.21 -16.87
C ARG A 16 -13.13 6.23 -15.80
N ILE A 17 -12.26 7.17 -16.15
CA ILE A 17 -11.90 8.27 -15.25
C ILE A 17 -13.12 9.15 -14.95
N ASP A 18 -13.93 9.48 -15.95
CA ASP A 18 -15.13 10.30 -15.77
C ASP A 18 -16.15 9.61 -14.86
N VAL A 19 -16.37 8.30 -15.04
CA VAL A 19 -17.23 7.51 -14.14
C VAL A 19 -16.67 7.54 -12.71
N PHE A 20 -15.38 7.25 -12.54
CA PHE A 20 -14.74 7.30 -11.22
C PHE A 20 -14.90 8.65 -10.54
N ARG A 21 -14.63 9.75 -11.26
CA ARG A 21 -14.80 11.12 -10.74
C ARG A 21 -16.25 11.40 -10.36
N GLN A 22 -17.20 11.03 -11.21
CA GLN A 22 -18.62 11.24 -10.95
C GLN A 22 -19.08 10.46 -9.71
N GLU A 23 -18.68 9.21 -9.58
CA GLU A 23 -19.04 8.38 -8.44
C GLU A 23 -18.41 8.89 -7.14
N PHE A 24 -17.11 9.20 -7.18
CA PHE A 24 -16.34 9.65 -6.04
C PHE A 24 -16.76 11.04 -5.55
N GLN A 25 -16.99 12.00 -6.45
CA GLN A 25 -17.27 13.39 -6.09
C GLN A 25 -18.77 13.65 -5.94
N ARG A 26 -19.60 13.17 -6.87
CA ARG A 26 -21.03 13.52 -6.92
C ARG A 26 -21.89 12.46 -6.25
N LEU A 27 -21.86 11.23 -6.75
CA LEU A 27 -22.78 10.19 -6.31
C LEU A 27 -22.60 9.86 -4.82
N SER A 28 -21.36 9.80 -4.33
CA SER A 28 -21.11 9.58 -2.90
C SER A 28 -21.77 10.66 -2.02
N ARG A 29 -21.84 11.91 -2.47
CA ARG A 29 -22.53 12.97 -1.71
C ARG A 29 -24.04 12.85 -1.81
N GLU A 30 -24.56 12.50 -2.98
CA GLU A 30 -26.00 12.32 -3.20
C GLU A 30 -26.56 11.16 -2.37
N ILE A 31 -25.78 10.08 -2.20
CA ILE A 31 -26.20 8.92 -1.39
C ILE A 31 -26.14 9.25 0.11
N PHE A 32 -25.07 9.90 0.58
CA PHE A 32 -24.79 10.02 2.02
C PHE A 32 -25.02 11.41 2.60
N ARG A 33 -25.55 12.37 1.83
CA ARG A 33 -25.97 13.67 2.36
C ARG A 33 -27.48 13.82 2.35
N THR A 34 -27.99 14.37 3.43
CA THR A 34 -29.39 14.80 3.55
C THR A 34 -29.66 16.04 2.71
N SER A 35 -30.94 16.38 2.52
CA SER A 35 -31.35 17.58 1.78
C SER A 35 -30.87 18.91 2.38
N ASP A 36 -30.51 18.93 3.68
CA ASP A 36 -29.87 20.07 4.35
C ASP A 36 -28.33 20.04 4.27
N GLY A 37 -27.75 19.12 3.49
CA GLY A 37 -26.32 19.04 3.17
C GLY A 37 -25.46 18.36 4.24
N LYS A 38 -26.06 17.80 5.29
CA LYS A 38 -25.34 17.08 6.36
C LYS A 38 -25.02 15.66 5.94
N LEU A 39 -23.83 15.19 6.32
CA LEU A 39 -23.44 13.81 6.10
C LEU A 39 -24.14 12.92 7.12
N PHE A 40 -24.90 11.93 6.65
CA PHE A 40 -25.43 10.86 7.49
C PHE A 40 -24.57 9.61 7.26
N HIS A 41 -24.09 8.99 8.34
CA HIS A 41 -23.12 7.88 8.33
C HIS A 41 -21.76 8.21 7.68
N ALA A 42 -20.94 9.01 8.37
CA ALA A 42 -19.61 9.39 7.90
C ALA A 42 -18.67 8.21 7.59
N ALA A 43 -18.78 7.12 8.36
CA ALA A 43 -18.01 5.90 8.13
C ALA A 43 -18.39 5.25 6.79
N GLU A 44 -19.68 5.05 6.53
CA GLU A 44 -20.19 4.46 5.28
C GLU A 44 -19.85 5.33 4.07
N PHE A 45 -19.88 6.66 4.20
CA PHE A 45 -19.42 7.57 3.15
C PHE A 45 -17.94 7.37 2.80
N GLY A 46 -17.10 7.14 3.80
CA GLY A 46 -15.69 6.79 3.62
C GLY A 46 -15.54 5.45 2.92
N SER A 47 -16.14 4.40 3.47
CA SER A 47 -16.09 3.04 2.92
C SER A 47 -16.60 2.95 1.48
N TYR A 48 -17.63 3.71 1.13
CA TYR A 48 -18.13 3.80 -0.25
C TYR A 48 -17.09 4.41 -1.21
N ARG A 49 -16.39 5.47 -0.78
CA ARG A 49 -15.30 6.07 -1.57
C ARG A 49 -14.11 5.14 -1.70
N GLU A 50 -13.78 4.40 -0.64
CA GLU A 50 -12.74 3.37 -0.64
C GLU A 50 -13.07 2.26 -1.64
N GLU A 51 -14.33 1.79 -1.67
CA GLU A 51 -14.80 0.76 -2.61
C GLU A 51 -14.72 1.22 -4.07
N ILE A 52 -15.27 2.39 -4.40
CA ILE A 52 -15.16 2.99 -5.75
C ILE A 52 -13.68 3.07 -6.19
N THR A 53 -12.80 3.45 -5.26
CA THR A 53 -11.37 3.60 -5.57
C THR A 53 -10.70 2.25 -5.82
N ARG A 54 -11.01 1.22 -5.03
CA ARG A 54 -10.53 -0.15 -5.25
C ARG A 54 -10.96 -0.68 -6.62
N ASP A 55 -12.23 -0.47 -6.97
CA ASP A 55 -12.79 -0.91 -8.26
C ASP A 55 -12.15 -0.15 -9.43
N PHE A 56 -11.92 1.15 -9.28
CA PHE A 56 -11.22 1.95 -10.28
C PHE A 56 -9.80 1.46 -10.52
N ILE A 57 -9.03 1.28 -9.44
CA ILE A 57 -7.62 0.86 -9.51
C ILE A 57 -7.48 -0.57 -10.04
N ARG A 58 -8.44 -1.46 -9.76
CA ARG A 58 -8.40 -2.85 -10.23
C ARG A 58 -8.21 -2.97 -11.75
N MET A 59 -8.73 -2.03 -12.53
CA MET A 59 -8.55 -1.99 -13.98
C MET A 59 -7.09 -1.84 -14.44
N PHE A 60 -6.22 -1.32 -13.55
CA PHE A 60 -4.81 -1.04 -13.82
C PHE A 60 -3.86 -1.96 -13.04
N VAL A 61 -4.41 -2.95 -12.31
CA VAL A 61 -3.62 -3.92 -11.57
C VAL A 61 -3.54 -5.23 -12.38
N PRO A 62 -2.34 -5.80 -12.61
CA PRO A 62 -2.19 -7.07 -13.32
C PRO A 62 -2.98 -8.20 -12.66
N ALA A 63 -3.57 -9.08 -13.47
CA ALA A 63 -4.46 -10.15 -13.00
C ALA A 63 -3.84 -11.15 -11.99
N ARG A 64 -2.51 -11.19 -11.87
CA ARG A 64 -1.81 -11.99 -10.85
C ARG A 64 -1.98 -11.44 -9.43
N LEU A 65 -2.44 -10.19 -9.29
CA LEU A 65 -2.58 -9.50 -8.02
C LEU A 65 -4.06 -9.24 -7.70
N GLU A 66 -4.35 -9.22 -6.40
CA GLU A 66 -5.66 -8.96 -5.81
C GLU A 66 -5.66 -7.61 -5.08
N ILE A 67 -6.85 -7.02 -4.92
CA ILE A 67 -7.04 -5.76 -4.18
C ILE A 67 -8.06 -5.97 -3.07
N SER A 68 -7.73 -5.51 -1.86
CA SER A 68 -8.60 -5.57 -0.68
C SER A 68 -8.31 -4.41 0.26
N ASP A 69 -9.17 -4.15 1.24
CA ASP A 69 -8.81 -3.46 2.48
C ASP A 69 -8.36 -4.47 3.54
N GLY A 70 -7.66 -4.02 4.57
CA GLY A 70 -7.29 -4.87 5.71
C GLY A 70 -6.02 -4.43 6.44
N PHE A 71 -5.38 -5.37 7.11
CA PHE A 71 -4.19 -5.15 7.94
C PHE A 71 -2.99 -5.91 7.39
N ILE A 72 -1.80 -5.35 7.57
CA ILE A 72 -0.55 -6.00 7.21
C ILE A 72 0.05 -6.59 8.49
N LEU A 73 0.35 -7.89 8.45
CA LEU A 73 1.03 -8.64 9.50
C LEU A 73 2.46 -8.96 9.04
N ASN A 74 3.43 -8.75 9.92
CA ASN A 74 4.79 -9.20 9.69
C ASN A 74 5.19 -10.38 10.58
N ARG A 75 6.38 -10.93 10.31
CA ARG A 75 6.92 -12.11 11.01
C ARG A 75 7.25 -11.83 12.49
N ASN A 76 7.38 -10.57 12.88
CA ASN A 76 7.57 -10.17 14.28
C ASN A 76 6.23 -10.05 15.03
N ASN A 77 5.13 -10.46 14.40
CA ASN A 77 3.77 -10.34 14.92
C ASN A 77 3.31 -8.88 15.10
N GLU A 78 3.93 -7.95 14.37
CA GLU A 78 3.51 -6.55 14.33
C GLU A 78 2.40 -6.39 13.29
N ILE A 79 1.33 -5.69 13.67
CA ILE A 79 0.15 -5.45 12.84
C ILE A 79 0.08 -3.97 12.51
N SER A 80 -0.10 -3.63 11.23
CA SER A 80 -0.32 -2.25 10.79
C SER A 80 -1.67 -1.72 11.27
N THR A 81 -1.91 -0.42 11.08
CA THR A 81 -3.29 0.08 11.03
C THR A 81 -3.99 -0.40 9.74
N GLN A 82 -5.32 -0.36 9.71
CA GLN A 82 -6.09 -0.75 8.51
C GLN A 82 -5.69 0.15 7.33
N SER A 83 -5.41 -0.46 6.18
CA SER A 83 -5.24 0.22 4.90
C SER A 83 -6.52 0.12 4.10
N ASP A 84 -6.87 1.24 3.47
CA ASP A 84 -8.05 1.36 2.61
C ASP A 84 -7.89 0.48 1.35
N ILE A 85 -6.62 0.34 0.89
CA ILE A 85 -6.25 -0.45 -0.29
C ILE A 85 -4.95 -1.19 -0.01
N ILE A 86 -4.95 -2.49 -0.25
CA ILE A 86 -3.81 -3.40 -0.23
C ILE A 86 -3.85 -4.16 -1.55
N ILE A 87 -2.80 -4.01 -2.35
CA ILE A 87 -2.57 -4.80 -3.56
C ILE A 87 -1.61 -5.92 -3.19
N PHE A 88 -1.99 -7.17 -3.36
CA PHE A 88 -1.22 -8.32 -2.88
C PHE A 88 -1.25 -9.49 -3.87
N ASP A 89 -0.28 -10.39 -3.73
CA ASP A 89 -0.25 -11.65 -4.48
C ASP A 89 -1.03 -12.75 -3.71
N PRO A 90 -2.21 -13.16 -4.19
CA PRO A 90 -3.02 -14.18 -3.53
C PRO A 90 -2.39 -15.57 -3.57
N THR A 91 -1.41 -15.81 -4.46
CA THR A 91 -0.71 -17.10 -4.53
C THR A 91 0.32 -17.27 -3.42
N LYS A 92 0.70 -16.16 -2.76
CA LYS A 92 1.69 -16.16 -1.67
C LYS A 92 1.07 -16.08 -0.29
N SER A 93 -0.11 -15.48 -0.13
CA SER A 93 -0.75 -15.35 1.19
C SER A 93 -1.95 -16.27 1.38
N PRO A 94 -2.04 -17.02 2.49
CA PRO A 94 -3.32 -17.55 2.90
C PRO A 94 -4.23 -16.38 3.26
N LEU A 95 -5.47 -16.40 2.79
CA LEU A 95 -6.46 -15.39 3.16
C LEU A 95 -7.06 -15.79 4.51
N ILE A 96 -6.51 -15.25 5.60
CA ILE A 96 -7.08 -15.42 6.93
C ILE A 96 -8.11 -14.30 7.15
N GLN A 97 -9.37 -14.69 7.22
CA GLN A 97 -10.48 -13.78 7.46
C GLN A 97 -11.11 -14.06 8.83
N SER A 98 -11.21 -13.04 9.68
CA SER A 98 -11.97 -13.13 10.93
C SER A 98 -13.47 -13.24 10.65
N GLN A 99 -14.25 -13.74 11.61
CA GLN A 99 -15.72 -13.76 11.53
C GLN A 99 -16.31 -12.36 11.27
N ASN A 100 -15.62 -11.30 11.70
CA ASN A 100 -15.99 -9.89 11.46
C ASN A 100 -15.47 -9.34 10.13
N ARG A 101 -15.12 -10.21 9.17
CA ARG A 101 -14.56 -9.88 7.86
C ARG A 101 -13.21 -9.15 7.86
N LEU A 102 -12.54 -8.99 9.01
CA LEU A 102 -11.17 -8.45 9.07
C LEU A 102 -10.22 -9.35 8.28
N ARG A 103 -9.44 -8.75 7.38
CA ARG A 103 -8.48 -9.45 6.53
C ARG A 103 -7.06 -9.10 6.95
N PHE A 104 -6.22 -10.11 7.09
CA PHE A 104 -4.80 -9.96 7.38
C PHE A 104 -3.98 -10.44 6.19
N PHE A 105 -3.03 -9.61 5.77
CA PHE A 105 -2.13 -9.87 4.67
C PHE A 105 -0.70 -9.94 5.19
N PHE A 106 0.01 -10.98 4.78
CA PHE A 106 1.40 -11.14 5.18
C PHE A 106 2.26 -10.19 4.35
N ASN A 107 3.16 -9.46 5.02
CA ASN A 107 4.01 -8.46 4.38
C ASN A 107 4.70 -8.93 3.09
N ASP A 108 5.14 -10.19 3.05
CA ASP A 108 5.83 -10.78 1.90
C ASP A 108 4.93 -10.87 0.64
N SER A 109 3.61 -10.88 0.80
CA SER A 109 2.64 -10.91 -0.32
C SER A 109 2.22 -9.53 -0.81
N VAL A 110 2.40 -8.48 -0.01
CA VAL A 110 1.93 -7.13 -0.31
C VAL A 110 2.83 -6.49 -1.37
N CYS A 111 2.22 -5.94 -2.42
CA CYS A 111 2.88 -5.28 -3.54
C CYS A 111 2.61 -3.76 -3.55
N GLY A 112 1.44 -3.32 -3.07
CA GLY A 112 1.10 -1.90 -3.01
C GLY A 112 0.10 -1.58 -1.90
N ILE A 113 0.09 -0.32 -1.45
CA ILE A 113 -0.73 0.15 -0.34
C ILE A 113 -1.28 1.54 -0.65
N GLY A 114 -2.58 1.73 -0.51
CA GLY A 114 -3.26 2.98 -0.83
C GLY A 114 -4.08 3.51 0.34
N GLU A 115 -4.14 4.84 0.42
CA GLU A 115 -5.00 5.57 1.35
C GLU A 115 -5.96 6.48 0.58
N VAL A 116 -7.24 6.45 0.96
CA VAL A 116 -8.30 7.24 0.35
C VAL A 116 -8.75 8.30 1.33
N LYS A 117 -8.79 9.55 0.89
CA LYS A 117 -9.23 10.69 1.72
C LYS A 117 -10.20 11.56 0.94
N SER A 118 -11.09 12.24 1.66
CA SER A 118 -11.97 13.22 1.01
C SER A 118 -11.21 14.52 0.80
N VAL A 119 -10.96 15.25 1.89
CA VAL A 119 -10.13 16.46 1.87
C VAL A 119 -8.84 16.15 2.62
N LEU A 120 -7.69 16.33 1.97
CA LEU A 120 -6.40 16.09 2.58
C LEU A 120 -5.85 17.41 3.15
N SER A 121 -6.15 17.66 4.42
CA SER A 121 -5.64 18.81 5.16
C SER A 121 -4.17 18.65 5.52
N ARG A 122 -3.50 19.71 5.99
CA ARG A 122 -2.09 19.62 6.44
C ARG A 122 -1.84 18.51 7.47
N LYS A 123 -2.71 18.39 8.48
CA LYS A 123 -2.61 17.31 9.48
C LYS A 123 -2.93 15.94 8.86
N GLY A 124 -3.95 15.88 8.01
CA GLY A 124 -4.30 14.64 7.31
C GLY A 124 -3.18 14.14 6.41
N LEU A 125 -2.44 15.05 5.75
CA LEU A 125 -1.24 14.75 4.99
C LEU A 125 -0.16 14.15 5.90
N GLU A 126 0.18 14.81 7.02
CA GLU A 126 1.17 14.29 7.98
C GLU A 126 0.80 12.88 8.45
N ASP A 127 -0.42 12.68 8.93
CA ASP A 127 -0.91 11.40 9.44
C ASP A 127 -0.84 10.31 8.36
N CYS A 128 -1.26 10.63 7.13
CA CYS A 128 -1.29 9.70 6.01
C CYS A 128 0.12 9.30 5.55
N LEU A 129 1.04 10.26 5.42
CA LEU A 129 2.40 10.02 4.97
C LEU A 129 3.20 9.20 5.99
N LEU A 130 3.03 9.48 7.28
CA LEU A 130 3.66 8.70 8.34
C LEU A 130 3.03 7.31 8.47
N LYS A 131 1.72 7.16 8.22
CA LYS A 131 1.05 5.86 8.15
C LYS A 131 1.63 4.99 7.04
N LEU A 132 1.73 5.51 5.82
CA LEU A 132 2.33 4.79 4.68
C LEU A 132 3.80 4.42 4.95
N ALA A 133 4.57 5.33 5.56
CA ALA A 133 5.97 5.06 5.89
C ALA A 133 6.12 3.90 6.89
N ARG A 134 5.30 3.88 7.95
CA ARG A 134 5.26 2.78 8.92
C ARG A 134 4.83 1.47 8.27
N GLN A 135 3.87 1.49 7.34
CA GLN A 135 3.45 0.28 6.64
C GLN A 135 4.55 -0.29 5.73
N LYS A 136 5.34 0.56 5.07
CA LYS A 136 6.54 0.12 4.34
C LYS A 136 7.59 -0.49 5.28
N GLU A 137 7.72 0.04 6.49
CA GLU A 137 8.61 -0.51 7.53
C GLU A 137 8.12 -1.85 8.06
N THR A 138 6.83 -1.98 8.39
CA THR A 138 6.19 -3.25 8.76
C THR A 138 6.39 -4.30 7.67
N ARG A 139 6.43 -3.90 6.40
CA ARG A 139 6.73 -4.82 5.31
C ARG A 139 8.12 -5.44 5.39
N GLY A 140 9.06 -4.81 6.09
CA GLY A 140 10.34 -5.39 6.48
C GLY A 140 11.28 -5.69 5.30
N HIS A 141 12.35 -6.41 5.62
CA HIS A 141 13.30 -6.98 4.65
C HIS A 141 13.02 -8.49 4.50
N PRO A 142 12.79 -9.02 3.28
CA PRO A 142 12.64 -10.46 3.09
C PRO A 142 13.87 -11.24 3.61
N HIS A 143 13.66 -12.39 4.23
CA HIS A 143 14.74 -13.06 4.97
C HIS A 143 15.81 -13.75 4.07
N ASN A 144 15.74 -13.62 2.74
CA ASN A 144 16.60 -14.34 1.78
C ASN A 144 17.11 -13.51 0.57
N ALA A 145 16.96 -12.17 0.52
CA ALA A 145 17.27 -11.43 -0.71
C ALA A 145 18.74 -10.97 -0.88
N GLY A 146 19.68 -11.41 -0.03
CA GLY A 146 21.07 -10.96 -0.11
C GLY A 146 21.25 -9.45 0.13
N SER A 147 22.41 -8.90 -0.23
CA SER A 147 22.80 -7.48 -0.02
C SER A 147 22.33 -6.51 -1.11
N LEU A 148 21.68 -7.01 -2.17
CA LEU A 148 21.16 -6.20 -3.28
C LEU A 148 19.68 -5.87 -3.04
N TYR A 149 19.43 -5.02 -2.04
CA TYR A 149 18.09 -4.48 -1.80
C TYR A 149 17.87 -3.22 -2.64
N GLU A 150 17.36 -3.44 -3.85
CA GLU A 150 16.87 -2.41 -4.78
C GLU A 150 15.53 -1.82 -4.29
N GLU A 151 15.25 -0.59 -4.72
CA GLU A 151 14.00 0.15 -4.46
C GLU A 151 12.74 -0.65 -4.90
N GLU A 152 12.92 -1.54 -5.87
CA GLU A 152 11.95 -2.51 -6.41
C GLU A 152 11.45 -3.54 -5.40
N ALA A 153 12.15 -3.69 -4.27
CA ALA A 153 11.73 -4.55 -3.18
C ALA A 153 10.74 -3.87 -2.24
N GLN A 154 10.31 -2.61 -2.48
CA GLN A 154 9.36 -1.88 -1.64
C GLN A 154 7.93 -1.92 -2.19
N ALA A 155 6.93 -1.85 -1.30
CA ALA A 155 5.56 -1.73 -1.73
C ALA A 155 5.36 -0.34 -2.34
N PHE A 156 4.66 -0.27 -3.47
CA PHE A 156 4.27 1.00 -4.06
C PHE A 156 3.14 1.62 -3.23
N THR A 157 3.33 2.83 -2.72
CA THR A 157 2.35 3.49 -1.85
C THR A 157 1.80 4.79 -2.40
N PHE A 158 0.50 4.98 -2.27
CA PHE A 158 -0.15 6.15 -2.82
C PHE A 158 -1.27 6.69 -1.95
N VAL A 159 -1.55 7.98 -2.12
CA VAL A 159 -2.70 8.65 -1.51
C VAL A 159 -3.60 9.13 -2.64
N ILE A 160 -4.90 8.86 -2.54
CA ILE A 160 -5.92 9.44 -3.42
C ILE A 160 -6.82 10.31 -2.57
N CYS A 161 -6.99 11.56 -2.96
CA CYS A 161 -7.92 12.47 -2.32
C CYS A 161 -8.81 13.17 -3.34
N GLU A 162 -9.97 13.66 -2.87
CA GLU A 162 -10.81 14.52 -3.71
C GLU A 162 -10.08 15.81 -4.03
N ARG A 163 -9.59 16.46 -2.97
CA ARG A 163 -8.88 17.74 -3.03
C ARG A 163 -7.91 17.91 -1.86
N LEU A 164 -6.91 18.75 -2.07
CA LEU A 164 -5.95 19.21 -1.08
C LEU A 164 -6.47 20.45 -0.35
N ASP A 165 -6.19 20.51 0.95
CA ASP A 165 -6.39 21.70 1.79
C ASP A 165 -5.13 21.95 2.60
N VAL A 166 -4.03 22.16 1.86
CA VAL A 166 -2.70 22.45 2.40
C VAL A 166 -2.39 23.89 2.03
N LYS A 167 -2.11 24.72 3.04
CA LYS A 167 -1.68 26.10 2.83
C LYS A 167 -0.17 26.14 2.63
N GLY A 168 0.28 26.99 1.71
CA GLY A 168 1.70 27.15 1.38
C GLY A 168 2.17 26.13 0.36
N ASP A 169 3.50 25.96 0.28
CA ASP A 169 4.12 25.04 -0.65
C ASP A 169 3.94 23.57 -0.19
N LEU A 170 3.45 22.73 -1.10
CA LEU A 170 3.19 21.32 -0.79
C LEU A 170 4.49 20.52 -0.60
N ASN A 171 5.55 20.86 -1.34
CA ASN A 171 6.83 20.16 -1.24
C ASN A 171 7.48 20.44 0.11
N GLU A 172 7.49 21.70 0.55
CA GLU A 172 7.92 22.08 1.89
C GLU A 172 7.11 21.37 2.97
N ALA A 173 5.79 21.29 2.80
CA ALA A 173 4.90 20.60 3.74
C ALA A 173 5.24 19.10 3.87
N ILE A 174 5.52 18.43 2.75
CA ILE A 174 5.90 17.02 2.71
C ILE A 174 7.29 16.81 3.32
N GLU A 175 8.27 17.64 2.96
CA GLU A 175 9.64 17.53 3.49
C GLU A 175 9.67 17.76 5.00
N GLU A 176 8.89 18.71 5.52
CA GLU A 176 8.77 18.96 6.95
C GLU A 176 8.25 17.72 7.70
N VAL A 177 7.22 17.04 7.15
CA VAL A 177 6.68 15.80 7.72
C VAL A 177 7.76 14.73 7.83
N TYR A 178 8.54 14.53 6.75
CA TYR A 178 9.57 13.49 6.74
C TYR A 178 10.80 13.84 7.55
N ALA A 179 11.21 15.11 7.59
CA ALA A 179 12.29 15.59 8.44
C ALA A 179 11.94 15.40 9.92
N LYS A 180 10.73 15.79 10.34
CA LYS A 180 10.23 15.62 11.71
C LYS A 180 10.10 14.15 12.10
N GLY A 181 9.66 13.30 11.17
CA GLY A 181 9.52 11.87 11.40
C GLY A 181 10.83 11.06 11.28
N ALA A 182 11.94 11.71 10.93
CA ALA A 182 13.22 11.06 10.60
C ALA A 182 13.06 9.89 9.60
N VAL A 183 12.16 10.04 8.63
CA VAL A 183 11.79 8.96 7.70
C VAL A 183 12.82 8.85 6.58
N PRO A 184 13.49 7.70 6.42
CA PRO A 184 14.45 7.49 5.33
C PRO A 184 13.75 7.60 3.95
N SER A 185 14.45 8.07 2.91
CA SER A 185 13.89 8.29 1.57
C SER A 185 13.12 7.07 1.04
N ARG A 186 13.68 5.87 1.20
CA ARG A 186 13.05 4.60 0.83
C ARG A 186 11.66 4.38 1.48
N MET A 187 11.42 4.91 2.67
CA MET A 187 10.15 4.74 3.40
C MET A 187 9.15 5.85 3.09
N ARG A 188 9.51 6.85 2.29
CA ARG A 188 8.58 7.90 1.88
C ARG A 188 7.52 7.32 0.94
N HIS A 189 6.43 8.05 0.75
CA HIS A 189 5.36 7.66 -0.18
C HIS A 189 5.88 7.58 -1.62
N ASN A 190 5.06 7.11 -2.56
CA ASN A 190 5.42 7.12 -3.98
C ASN A 190 4.68 8.22 -4.75
N VAL A 191 3.35 8.32 -4.56
CA VAL A 191 2.51 9.26 -5.32
C VAL A 191 1.37 9.82 -4.47
N ILE A 192 1.01 11.09 -4.67
CA ILE A 192 -0.24 11.67 -4.17
C ILE A 192 -1.07 12.11 -5.37
N LEU A 193 -2.31 11.63 -5.46
CA LEU A 193 -3.28 12.07 -6.44
C LEU A 193 -4.38 12.87 -5.73
N SER A 194 -4.56 14.12 -6.15
CA SER A 194 -5.78 14.89 -5.95
C SER A 194 -6.63 14.81 -7.21
N ILE A 195 -7.86 14.32 -7.08
CA ILE A 195 -8.80 14.22 -8.20
C ILE A 195 -9.06 15.61 -8.80
N GLU A 196 -9.18 16.64 -7.97
CA GLU A 196 -9.42 18.02 -8.39
C GLU A 196 -8.13 18.76 -8.75
N ASP A 197 -7.10 18.67 -7.92
CA ASP A 197 -5.99 19.64 -7.97
C ASP A 197 -4.80 19.17 -8.82
N GLY A 198 -4.57 17.86 -8.97
CA GLY A 198 -3.38 17.36 -9.66
C GLY A 198 -2.69 16.16 -9.00
N ILE A 199 -1.43 15.94 -9.36
CA ILE A 199 -0.62 14.80 -8.90
C ILE A 199 0.75 15.29 -8.40
N ALA A 200 1.20 14.79 -7.23
CA ALA A 200 2.57 14.93 -6.75
C ALA A 200 3.34 13.64 -7.01
N ILE A 201 4.47 13.76 -7.71
CA ILE A 201 5.38 12.66 -8.04
C ILE A 201 6.83 13.10 -7.85
N TYR A 202 7.72 12.14 -7.59
CA TYR A 202 9.15 12.43 -7.51
C TYR A 202 9.74 12.65 -8.90
N SER A 203 10.85 13.37 -8.95
CA SER A 203 11.67 13.50 -10.15
C SER A 203 13.14 13.35 -9.84
N ILE A 204 13.87 12.84 -10.83
CA ILE A 204 15.33 12.83 -10.82
C ILE A 204 15.77 13.97 -11.74
N GLN A 205 16.53 14.92 -11.20
CA GLN A 205 17.05 16.09 -11.92
C GLN A 205 15.95 16.97 -12.55
N GLY A 206 14.74 17.00 -11.98
CA GLY A 206 13.63 17.86 -12.44
C GLY A 206 12.95 17.45 -13.75
N ASP A 207 13.55 16.54 -14.52
CA ASP A 207 13.14 16.29 -15.91
C ASP A 207 12.29 15.02 -16.10
N LEU A 208 12.51 14.00 -15.26
CA LEU A 208 11.88 12.69 -15.42
C LEU A 208 11.09 12.29 -14.18
N PRO A 209 9.76 12.11 -14.31
CA PRO A 209 8.96 11.63 -13.20
C PRO A 209 9.32 10.18 -12.87
N VAL A 210 9.56 9.91 -11.60
CA VAL A 210 9.84 8.59 -11.07
C VAL A 210 8.84 8.24 -9.98
N ALA A 211 8.41 6.98 -9.98
CA ALA A 211 7.48 6.47 -8.99
C ALA A 211 8.13 6.30 -7.61
N PHE A 212 9.45 6.10 -7.54
CA PHE A 212 10.15 5.78 -6.31
C PHE A 212 11.17 6.88 -5.95
N PRO A 213 11.28 7.25 -4.66
CA PRO A 213 12.29 8.19 -4.21
C PRO A 213 13.69 7.54 -4.26
N ASP A 214 14.64 8.21 -4.92
CA ASP A 214 16.03 7.73 -5.06
C ASP A 214 16.82 7.98 -3.76
N ARG A 215 17.62 6.99 -3.33
CA ARG A 215 18.52 7.11 -2.17
C ARG A 215 19.75 7.99 -2.40
N ASN A 216 20.22 8.08 -3.64
CA ASN A 216 21.48 8.69 -4.05
C ASN A 216 21.31 10.05 -4.73
N ALA A 217 20.09 10.42 -5.12
CA ALA A 217 19.81 11.73 -5.69
C ALA A 217 20.01 12.83 -4.62
N ARG A 218 20.79 13.86 -4.97
CA ARG A 218 21.09 15.01 -4.09
C ARG A 218 19.85 15.85 -3.72
N ALA A 219 18.73 15.66 -4.40
CA ALA A 219 17.41 16.11 -3.99
C ALA A 219 16.36 15.26 -4.71
N ASN A 220 15.52 14.55 -3.96
CA ASN A 220 14.24 14.08 -4.50
C ASN A 220 13.36 15.33 -4.63
N GLU A 221 13.28 15.91 -5.82
CA GLU A 221 12.39 17.05 -6.06
C GLU A 221 10.99 16.53 -6.43
N PHE A 222 9.97 17.12 -5.82
CA PHE A 222 8.59 16.81 -6.15
C PHE A 222 8.11 17.68 -7.30
N LEU A 223 7.62 17.03 -8.35
CA LEU A 223 6.89 17.67 -9.42
C LEU A 223 5.40 17.64 -9.11
N TRP A 224 4.78 18.82 -9.13
CA TRP A 224 3.34 18.97 -9.03
C TRP A 224 2.74 19.16 -10.43
N GLY A 225 1.95 18.21 -10.90
CA GLY A 225 1.23 18.30 -12.17
C GLY A 225 -0.24 18.67 -11.96
N SER A 226 -0.64 19.87 -12.37
CA SER A 226 -2.05 20.31 -12.33
C SER A 226 -2.79 20.02 -13.64
N PRO A 227 -4.14 19.87 -13.62
CA PRO A 227 -4.95 19.79 -14.83
C PRO A 227 -4.86 21.10 -15.65
N ALA A 228 -4.89 21.01 -16.99
CA ALA A 228 -4.83 22.19 -17.89
C ALA A 228 -5.88 23.29 -17.59
N THR A 229 -7.03 22.93 -17.03
CA THR A 229 -8.12 23.88 -16.77
C THR A 229 -8.03 24.56 -15.40
N HIS A 230 -7.08 24.18 -14.56
CA HIS A 230 -6.87 24.86 -13.29
C HIS A 230 -6.23 26.24 -13.57
N PRO A 231 -6.81 27.35 -13.05
CA PRO A 231 -6.16 28.65 -13.20
C PRO A 231 -4.76 28.57 -12.57
N GLU A 232 -3.73 29.04 -13.31
CA GLU A 232 -2.39 29.18 -12.73
C GLU A 232 -2.53 29.93 -11.40
N PRO A 233 -1.85 29.50 -10.32
CA PRO A 233 -1.91 30.17 -9.04
C PRO A 233 -1.53 31.65 -9.23
N GLN A 234 -2.52 32.52 -9.12
CA GLN A 234 -2.35 33.97 -9.19
C GLN A 234 -1.77 34.42 -7.85
N ASN A 235 -0.43 34.46 -7.77
CA ASN A 235 0.43 35.21 -6.83
C ASN A 235 1.61 34.35 -6.40
N VAL A 236 2.71 34.44 -7.15
CA VAL A 236 4.05 34.22 -6.60
C VAL A 236 4.91 35.34 -7.16
N ASP A 237 5.43 36.19 -6.28
CA ASP A 237 6.24 37.36 -6.63
C ASP A 237 7.35 36.99 -7.62
N ASN A 238 7.52 37.86 -8.61
CA ASN A 238 8.57 37.75 -9.62
C ASN A 238 9.89 38.22 -9.01
N ASP A 239 10.57 37.35 -8.28
CA ASP A 239 11.99 37.56 -7.99
C ASP A 239 12.83 36.71 -8.95
N GLU A 240 13.61 37.39 -9.78
CA GLU A 240 14.44 36.83 -10.85
C GLU A 240 15.74 36.27 -10.26
N GLY A 241 15.68 35.07 -9.70
CA GLY A 241 16.87 34.33 -9.25
C GLY A 241 16.63 32.84 -9.30
N THR A 242 17.07 32.19 -10.38
CA THR A 242 17.11 30.71 -10.56
C THR A 242 15.79 30.00 -10.18
N ARG A 243 14.75 30.17 -11.01
CA ARG A 243 13.54 29.35 -10.93
C ARG A 243 13.84 27.93 -11.44
N PRO A 244 13.53 26.85 -10.71
CA PRO A 244 13.34 25.54 -11.34
C PRO A 244 12.22 25.67 -12.38
N GLU A 245 12.38 25.03 -13.54
CA GLU A 245 11.39 25.07 -14.61
C GLU A 245 10.00 24.66 -14.08
N ARG A 246 8.98 25.45 -14.40
CA ARG A 246 7.61 25.20 -13.96
C ARG A 246 7.16 23.81 -14.45
N PRO A 247 6.47 23.02 -13.61
CA PRO A 247 6.05 21.68 -14.01
C PRO A 247 5.15 21.72 -15.25
N LYS A 248 5.40 20.80 -16.19
CA LYS A 248 4.68 20.67 -17.46
C LYS A 248 3.17 20.58 -17.21
N VAL A 249 2.43 21.54 -17.75
CA VAL A 249 0.96 21.52 -17.79
C VAL A 249 0.52 20.28 -18.58
N LEU A 250 -0.24 19.40 -17.94
CA LEU A 250 -0.82 18.24 -18.60
C LEU A 250 -1.97 18.70 -19.52
N GLY A 251 -2.09 18.13 -20.72
CA GLY A 251 -2.90 18.65 -21.83
C GLY A 251 -4.42 18.52 -21.71
N SER A 252 -4.95 17.71 -20.78
CA SER A 252 -6.38 17.53 -20.51
C SER A 252 -6.74 17.65 -19.02
N THR A 253 -8.05 17.71 -18.69
CA THR A 253 -8.57 17.81 -17.31
C THR A 253 -8.38 16.56 -16.47
N VAL A 254 -8.01 15.43 -17.11
CA VAL A 254 -7.92 14.10 -16.47
C VAL A 254 -6.55 13.44 -16.66
N ASP A 255 -5.61 14.13 -17.31
CA ASP A 255 -4.30 13.57 -17.63
C ASP A 255 -3.49 13.18 -16.39
N HIS A 256 -3.65 13.89 -15.27
CA HIS A 256 -2.98 13.56 -14.01
C HIS A 256 -3.48 12.23 -13.44
N ILE A 257 -4.77 11.94 -13.60
CA ILE A 257 -5.36 10.65 -13.22
C ILE A 257 -4.86 9.55 -14.17
N GLY A 258 -4.80 9.83 -15.48
CA GLY A 258 -4.24 8.89 -16.46
C GLY A 258 -2.75 8.57 -16.20
N LEU A 259 -1.96 9.58 -15.81
CA LEU A 259 -0.58 9.42 -15.39
C LEU A 259 -0.48 8.56 -14.13
N PHE A 260 -1.32 8.84 -13.12
CA PHE A 260 -1.40 8.00 -11.92
C PHE A 260 -1.68 6.54 -12.26
N CYS A 261 -2.67 6.26 -13.11
CA CYS A 261 -3.02 4.91 -13.55
C CYS A 261 -1.83 4.21 -14.23
N SER A 262 -1.08 4.95 -15.06
CA SER A 262 0.13 4.42 -15.72
C SER A 262 1.22 4.08 -14.72
N LEU A 263 1.45 4.93 -13.71
CA LEU A 263 2.42 4.68 -12.64
C LEU A 263 2.03 3.46 -11.79
N VAL A 264 0.74 3.31 -11.45
CA VAL A 264 0.24 2.11 -10.75
C VAL A 264 0.51 0.86 -11.58
N PHE A 265 0.16 0.86 -12.86
CA PHE A 265 0.34 -0.31 -13.71
C PHE A 265 1.81 -0.71 -13.82
N GLU A 266 2.71 0.24 -14.08
CA GLU A 266 4.15 -0.04 -14.18
C GLU A 266 4.73 -0.52 -12.85
N ALA A 267 4.38 0.13 -11.73
CA ALA A 267 4.82 -0.31 -10.41
C ALA A 267 4.33 -1.73 -10.08
N MET A 268 3.07 -2.04 -10.38
CA MET A 268 2.50 -3.38 -10.13
C MET A 268 2.99 -4.44 -11.12
N LYS A 269 3.42 -4.06 -12.31
CA LYS A 269 4.05 -4.98 -13.27
C LYS A 269 5.42 -5.41 -12.77
N GLN A 270 6.17 -4.49 -12.16
CA GLN A 270 7.52 -4.73 -11.64
C GLN A 270 7.54 -5.24 -10.19
N SER A 271 6.42 -5.11 -9.45
CA SER A 271 6.34 -5.49 -8.05
C SER A 271 6.64 -6.97 -7.81
N ARG A 272 7.47 -7.23 -6.80
CA ARG A 272 7.80 -8.58 -6.34
C ARG A 272 7.00 -8.94 -5.10
N SER A 273 6.44 -10.14 -5.09
CA SER A 273 6.04 -10.88 -3.89
C SER A 273 7.14 -11.88 -3.55
N PHE A 274 7.26 -12.25 -2.28
CA PHE A 274 8.34 -13.10 -1.81
C PHE A 274 7.81 -14.45 -1.34
N ASP A 275 8.54 -15.51 -1.67
CA ASP A 275 8.31 -16.81 -1.06
C ASP A 275 8.69 -16.77 0.41
N TYR A 276 7.84 -17.38 1.23
CA TYR A 276 8.06 -17.50 2.66
C TYR A 276 7.50 -18.83 3.15
N ARG A 277 8.01 -19.30 4.28
CA ARG A 277 7.43 -20.46 4.95
C ARG A 277 6.34 -19.96 5.86
N PHE A 278 5.12 -20.48 5.73
CA PHE A 278 4.01 -20.13 6.60
C PHE A 278 4.36 -20.28 8.09
N ALA A 279 5.20 -21.26 8.44
CA ALA A 279 5.71 -21.46 9.79
C ALA A 279 6.50 -20.26 10.37
N ASP A 280 7.08 -19.40 9.52
CA ASP A 280 7.78 -18.20 9.99
C ASP A 280 6.80 -17.14 10.55
N TYR A 281 5.47 -17.32 10.40
CA TYR A 281 4.43 -16.48 11.00
C TYR A 281 3.72 -17.12 12.21
N LEU A 282 4.00 -18.38 12.53
CA LEU A 282 3.26 -19.13 13.57
C LEU A 282 3.81 -18.97 15.00
N GLY A 283 4.94 -18.26 15.17
CA GLY A 283 5.64 -18.18 16.44
C GLY A 283 6.25 -19.53 16.89
N GLU A 284 6.95 -19.54 18.02
CA GLU A 284 7.50 -20.79 18.57
C GLU A 284 6.37 -21.68 19.09
N ALA A 285 6.22 -22.86 18.48
CA ALA A 285 5.25 -23.84 18.92
C ALA A 285 5.74 -24.52 20.21
N ASP A 286 5.04 -24.30 21.32
CA ASP A 286 5.24 -25.00 22.60
C ASP A 286 4.67 -26.41 22.52
N LEU A 287 5.42 -27.32 21.88
CA LEU A 287 5.03 -28.71 21.67
C LEU A 287 6.01 -29.67 22.32
N ASN A 288 5.46 -30.61 23.08
CA ASN A 288 6.19 -31.77 23.58
C ASN A 288 6.04 -32.92 22.59
N TRP A 289 7.16 -33.38 22.05
CA TRP A 289 7.20 -34.49 21.10
C TRP A 289 7.49 -35.81 21.81
N SER A 290 6.72 -36.84 21.52
CA SER A 290 7.07 -38.24 21.84
C SER A 290 7.46 -38.97 20.56
N LEU A 291 8.41 -39.91 20.64
CA LEU A 291 8.62 -40.86 19.55
C LEU A 291 7.33 -41.66 19.38
N GLY A 292 6.80 -41.67 18.15
CA GLY A 292 5.45 -42.14 17.83
C GLY A 292 5.07 -43.44 18.52
N ARG A 293 4.23 -43.33 19.55
CA ARG A 293 3.25 -44.37 19.85
C ARG A 293 2.08 -44.09 18.91
N SER A 294 1.62 -45.11 18.19
CA SER A 294 0.33 -45.04 17.48
C SER A 294 -0.70 -44.46 18.46
N LEU A 295 -1.52 -43.50 18.04
CA LEU A 295 -2.69 -43.08 18.80
C LEU A 295 -3.67 -44.27 18.80
N THR A 296 -3.39 -45.30 19.59
CA THR A 296 -4.41 -46.28 19.97
C THR A 296 -5.36 -45.52 20.87
N ILE A 297 -6.52 -45.20 20.31
CA ILE A 297 -7.69 -44.76 21.07
C ILE A 297 -8.04 -45.96 21.94
N ASN A 298 -7.54 -46.00 23.18
CA ASN A 298 -7.88 -47.08 24.09
C ASN A 298 -9.35 -46.89 24.46
N GLU A 299 -10.21 -47.83 24.07
CA GLU A 299 -11.46 -48.07 24.79
C GLU A 299 -11.11 -48.35 26.27
N PRO A 300 -11.94 -47.90 27.23
CA PRO A 300 -11.60 -48.03 28.63
C PRO A 300 -11.78 -49.48 29.04
N GLU A 301 -10.68 -50.18 29.33
CA GLU A 301 -10.74 -51.43 30.08
C GLU A 301 -9.93 -51.33 31.37
N ASP A 302 -10.61 -51.77 32.42
CA ASP A 302 -10.29 -51.62 33.82
C ASP A 302 -8.98 -52.28 34.22
N GLY A 303 -8.20 -51.55 35.03
CA GLY A 303 -7.20 -52.09 35.93
C GLY A 303 -5.92 -52.62 35.26
N LEU A 304 -4.79 -51.97 35.56
CA LEU A 304 -3.57 -52.59 36.06
C LEU A 304 -2.52 -51.50 36.39
N SER A 305 -1.67 -51.86 37.35
CA SER A 305 -0.88 -51.03 38.26
C SER A 305 0.22 -50.15 37.64
N GLU A 306 0.46 -49.01 38.30
CA GLU A 306 1.62 -48.13 38.12
C GLU A 306 2.94 -48.93 38.23
N GLU A 307 3.61 -49.16 37.11
CA GLU A 307 5.03 -49.49 37.09
C GLU A 307 5.78 -48.52 36.18
N GLN A 308 6.82 -47.92 36.77
CA GLN A 308 7.64 -46.84 36.26
C GLN A 308 8.29 -47.19 34.91
N VAL A 309 8.14 -46.33 33.90
CA VAL A 309 8.94 -46.38 32.67
C VAL A 309 9.96 -45.24 32.68
N PRO A 310 11.27 -45.50 32.49
CA PRO A 310 12.32 -44.50 32.70
C PRO A 310 12.32 -43.43 31.61
N TYR A 311 12.50 -42.18 32.05
CA TYR A 311 12.72 -41.01 31.20
C TYR A 311 14.20 -40.96 30.78
N SER A 312 14.54 -41.44 29.59
CA SER A 312 15.85 -41.19 28.99
C SER A 312 15.81 -41.29 27.46
N GLU A 313 15.66 -40.15 26.80
CA GLU A 313 16.58 -39.64 25.77
C GLU A 313 15.96 -38.37 25.17
N ALA A 314 16.34 -37.24 25.75
CA ALA A 314 16.08 -35.93 25.17
C ALA A 314 16.88 -35.81 23.87
N LEU A 315 16.23 -36.11 22.74
CA LEU A 315 16.70 -35.68 21.42
C LEU A 315 16.90 -34.17 21.47
N SER A 316 18.18 -33.77 21.35
CA SER A 316 18.72 -32.43 21.50
C SER A 316 17.77 -31.31 21.08
N ARG A 317 17.67 -30.29 21.95
CA ARG A 317 16.99 -29.01 21.80
C ARG A 317 17.16 -28.38 20.40
N ARG A 318 16.30 -28.77 19.47
CA ARG A 318 15.96 -27.98 18.29
C ARG A 318 14.49 -27.67 18.43
N SER A 319 14.13 -26.40 18.31
CA SER A 319 12.73 -25.99 18.41
C SER A 319 11.91 -26.75 17.34
N THR A 320 10.62 -26.94 17.59
CA THR A 320 9.69 -27.52 16.62
C THR A 320 9.83 -26.87 15.23
N LEU A 321 10.00 -25.55 15.20
CA LEU A 321 10.23 -24.78 13.98
C LEU A 321 11.49 -25.23 13.27
N ASP A 322 12.60 -25.45 13.98
CA ASP A 322 13.86 -25.91 13.36
C ASP A 322 13.71 -27.26 12.65
N ARG A 323 12.82 -28.12 13.14
CA ARG A 323 12.51 -29.41 12.50
C ARG A 323 11.60 -29.24 11.28
N ILE A 324 10.56 -28.40 11.36
CA ILE A 324 9.71 -28.04 10.21
C ILE A 324 10.56 -27.39 9.09
N ARG A 325 11.46 -26.48 9.48
CA ARG A 325 12.41 -25.82 8.58
C ARG A 325 13.36 -26.80 7.90
N ALA A 326 13.74 -27.90 8.58
CA ALA A 326 14.59 -28.93 8.01
C ALA A 326 13.84 -29.93 7.10
N MET A 327 12.50 -30.00 7.18
CA MET A 327 11.67 -30.93 6.41
C MET A 327 11.14 -30.34 5.09
N LEU A 328 11.18 -29.01 4.91
CA LEU A 328 10.75 -28.33 3.69
C LEU A 328 12.00 -27.92 2.89
N PRO A 329 12.32 -28.59 1.77
CA PRO A 329 13.61 -28.46 1.11
C PRO A 329 13.64 -27.32 0.09
N TRP A 330 13.38 -26.08 0.50
CA TRP A 330 13.57 -24.90 -0.37
C TRP A 330 13.95 -23.68 0.48
#